data_AF-A0A940YKN3-F1
#
_entry.id   AF-A0A940YKN3-F1
#
_cell.length_a   1.000
_cell.length_b   1.000
_cell.length_c   1.000
_cell.angle_alpha   90.00
_cell.angle_beta   90.00
_cell.angle_gamma   90.00
#
_symmetry.space_group_name_H-M   'P 1'
#
loop_
_entity.id
_entity.type
_entity.pdbx_description
1 polymer ?
#
loop_
_entity_poly.entity_id
_entity_poly.type
_entity_poly.pdbx_seq_one_letter_code
_entity_poly.pdbx_strand_id
1 'polypeptide(L)' 'MAESKTKPTESSVAGYIANRASAEQAVDCAHLTALLKKVTKSEPKMWGPSIVGFGSYHYKYDSGRQGDSCITGFAMY' A
#
# COMPACT_ATOMS: atom_id res chain seq x y z
N MET A 1 -12.47 -20.37 5.14
CA MET A 1 -12.60 -18.92 4.87
C MET A 1 -11.22 -18.40 4.51
N ALA A 2 -10.99 -17.91 3.30
CA ALA A 2 -9.69 -17.37 2.92
C ALA A 2 -9.52 -15.99 3.58
N GLU A 3 -8.61 -15.90 4.56
CA GLU A 3 -8.21 -14.61 5.12
C GLU A 3 -7.72 -13.67 4.01
N SER A 4 -7.99 -12.37 4.16
CA SER A 4 -7.42 -11.37 3.27
C SER A 4 -5.90 -11.43 3.36
N LYS A 5 -5.25 -11.74 2.22
CA LYS A 5 -3.78 -11.80 2.12
C LYS A 5 -3.14 -10.41 2.15
N THR A 6 -3.91 -9.38 1.82
CA THR A 6 -3.48 -7.99 1.77
C THR A 6 -3.83 -7.34 3.11
N LYS A 7 -2.86 -7.36 4.02
CA LYS A 7 -2.93 -6.67 5.32
C LYS A 7 -1.74 -5.74 5.46
N PRO A 8 -1.85 -4.65 6.24
CA PRO A 8 -0.70 -3.82 6.55
C PRO A 8 0.36 -4.66 7.26
N THR A 9 1.62 -4.48 6.88
CA THR A 9 2.76 -5.17 7.47
C THR A 9 3.69 -4.16 8.18
N GLU A 10 4.61 -4.68 9.00
CA GLU A 10 5.68 -3.89 9.60
C GLU A 10 6.87 -3.67 8.66
N SER A 11 6.76 -4.09 7.40
CA SER A 11 7.82 -3.94 6.41
C SER A 11 8.02 -2.47 6.04
N SER A 12 9.28 -2.08 5.87
CA SER A 12 9.65 -0.72 5.49
C SER A 12 9.37 -0.45 4.02
N VAL A 13 8.57 0.60 3.74
CA VAL A 13 8.31 1.10 2.38
C VAL A 13 9.60 1.56 1.71
N ALA A 14 10.45 2.30 2.45
CA ALA A 14 11.72 2.78 1.93
C ALA A 14 12.67 1.61 1.59
N GLY A 15 12.71 0.59 2.46
CA GLY A 15 13.49 -0.62 2.21
C GLY A 15 13.00 -1.41 0.99
N TYR A 16 11.67 -1.50 0.81
CA TYR A 16 11.06 -2.13 -0.36
C TYR A 16 11.43 -1.43 -1.66
N ILE A 17 11.30 -0.09 -1.71
CA ILE A 17 11.68 0.72 -2.88
C ILE A 17 13.18 0.58 -3.15
N ALA A 18 14.03 0.72 -2.13
CA ALA A 18 15.48 0.64 -2.30
C ALA A 18 15.97 -0.73 -2.81
N ASN A 19 15.28 -1.82 -2.46
CA ASN A 19 15.67 -3.16 -2.87
C ASN A 19 15.18 -3.51 -4.30
N ARG A 20 13.99 -3.03 -4.68
CA ARG A 20 13.29 -3.51 -5.87
C ARG A 20 13.26 -2.52 -7.04
N ALA A 21 13.27 -1.22 -6.76
CA ALA A 21 13.08 -0.20 -7.79
C ALA A 21 14.33 -0.04 -8.65
N SER A 22 14.15 0.09 -9.97
CA SER A 22 15.15 0.72 -10.82
C SER A 22 15.33 2.21 -10.43
N ALA A 23 16.39 2.86 -10.94
CA ALA A 23 16.62 4.28 -10.67
C ALA A 23 15.42 5.15 -11.09
N GLU A 24 14.82 4.86 -12.25
CA GLU A 24 13.64 5.56 -12.75
C GLU A 24 12.41 5.29 -11.86
N GLN A 25 12.17 4.03 -11.51
CA GLN A 25 11.08 3.65 -10.62
C GLN A 25 11.21 4.29 -9.23
N ALA A 26 12.43 4.47 -8.72
CA ALA A 26 12.65 5.12 -7.43
C ALA A 26 12.21 6.60 -7.46
N VAL A 27 12.45 7.31 -8.57
CA VAL A 27 11.98 8.68 -8.78
C VAL A 27 10.46 8.72 -8.86
N ASP A 28 9.85 7.82 -9.64
CA ASP A 28 8.39 7.73 -9.75
C ASP A 28 7.73 7.40 -8.42
N CYS A 29 8.31 6.46 -7.66
CA CYS A 29 7.83 6.11 -6.32
C CYS A 29 7.89 7.29 -5.36
N ALA A 30 8.93 8.12 -5.44
CA ALA A 30 9.04 9.34 -4.63
C ALA A 30 7.94 10.34 -4.97
N HIS A 31 7.67 10.57 -6.27
CA HIS A 31 6.59 11.45 -6.72
C HIS A 31 5.21 10.93 -6.31
N LEU A 32 4.93 9.65 -6.54
CA LEU A 32 3.68 9.02 -6.15
C LEU A 32 3.49 9.06 -4.63
N THR A 33 4.53 8.81 -3.84
CA THR A 33 4.46 8.88 -2.39
C THR A 33 4.12 10.29 -1.91
N ALA A 34 4.77 11.31 -2.46
CA ALA A 34 4.49 12.71 -2.10
C ALA A 34 3.05 13.10 -2.45
N LEU A 35 2.59 12.75 -3.65
CA LEU A 35 1.24 13.03 -4.12
C LEU A 35 0.17 12.32 -3.25
N LEU A 36 0.32 11.02 -3.04
CA LEU A 36 -0.65 10.21 -2.31
C LEU A 36 -0.69 10.56 -0.83
N LYS A 37 0.46 10.89 -0.20
CA LYS A 37 0.48 11.48 1.15
C LYS A 37 -0.34 12.77 1.22
N LYS A 38 -0.16 13.67 0.24
CA LYS A 38 -0.85 14.97 0.23
C LYS A 38 -2.37 14.80 0.08
N VAL A 39 -2.82 13.89 -0.77
CA VAL A 39 -4.24 13.63 -1.06
C VAL A 39 -4.92 12.88 0.08
N THR A 40 -4.28 11.81 0.58
CA THR A 40 -4.87 10.90 1.59
C THR A 40 -4.63 11.33 3.03
N LYS A 41 -3.73 12.30 3.26
CA LYS A 41 -3.25 12.72 4.59
C LYS A 41 -2.73 11.55 5.44
N SER A 42 -2.28 10.49 4.79
CA SER A 42 -1.83 9.25 5.43
C SER A 42 -0.40 8.92 5.05
N GLU A 43 0.34 8.35 5.98
CA GLU A 43 1.67 7.82 5.73
C GLU A 43 1.60 6.49 4.93
N PRO A 44 2.55 6.23 4.02
CA PRO A 44 2.62 4.98 3.28
C PRO A 44 2.91 3.82 4.23
N LYS A 45 2.27 2.68 3.99
CA LYS A 45 2.56 1.42 4.66
C LYS A 45 2.67 0.31 3.63
N MET A 46 3.44 -0.72 3.94
CA MET A 46 3.45 -1.94 3.14
C MET A 46 2.17 -2.73 3.39
N TRP A 47 1.58 -3.25 2.32
CA TRP A 47 0.41 -4.10 2.32
C TRP A 47 0.75 -5.41 1.60
N GLY A 48 0.72 -6.51 2.36
CA GLY A 48 1.22 -7.79 1.86
C GLY A 48 2.68 -7.68 1.35
N PRO A 49 3.05 -8.43 0.29
CA PRO A 49 4.45 -8.52 -0.14
C PRO A 49 4.90 -7.40 -1.08
N SER A 50 3.99 -6.63 -1.69
CA SER A 50 4.36 -5.79 -2.84
C SER A 50 3.61 -4.47 -3.02
N ILE A 51 2.65 -4.15 -2.14
CA ILE A 51 1.82 -2.95 -2.29
C ILE A 51 2.27 -1.88 -1.30
N VAL A 52 2.50 -0.67 -1.80
CA VAL A 52 2.65 0.53 -0.97
C VAL A 52 1.27 1.20 -0.91
N GLY A 53 0.61 1.06 0.23
CA GLY A 53 -0.76 1.53 0.46
C GLY A 53 -0.84 2.77 1.35
N PHE A 54 -1.88 3.58 1.13
CA PHE A 54 -2.16 4.82 1.86
C PHE A 54 -3.58 4.80 2.41
N GLY A 55 -3.69 5.17 3.69
CA GLY A 55 -4.94 5.09 4.44
C GLY A 55 -5.45 3.66 4.57
N SER A 56 -6.56 3.50 5.27
CA SER A 56 -7.24 2.21 5.40
C SER A 56 -8.72 2.41 5.61
N TYR A 57 -9.54 1.52 5.06
CA TYR A 57 -10.96 1.45 5.35
C TYR A 57 -11.37 0.01 5.63
N HIS A 58 -12.37 -0.14 6.50
CA HIS A 58 -13.01 -1.42 6.77
C HIS A 58 -14.21 -1.57 5.83
N TYR A 59 -14.25 -2.64 5.05
CA TYR A 59 -15.39 -2.96 4.20
C TYR A 59 -16.20 -4.10 4.79
N LYS A 60 -17.51 -4.06 4.55
CA LYS A 60 -18.44 -5.13 4.87
C LYS A 60 -19.42 -5.31 3.73
N TYR A 61 -19.58 -6.54 3.26
CA TYR A 61 -20.54 -6.93 2.23
C TYR A 61 -21.78 -7.57 2.87
N ASP A 62 -22.90 -7.54 2.14
CA ASP A 62 -24.16 -8.19 2.56
C ASP A 62 -24.02 -9.70 2.78
N SER A 63 -23.05 -10.33 2.12
CA SER A 63 -22.69 -11.75 2.32
C SER A 63 -22.04 -12.05 3.68
N GLY A 64 -21.81 -11.05 4.53
CA GLY A 64 -21.10 -11.16 5.80
C GLY A 64 -19.58 -11.13 5.67
N ARG A 65 -19.04 -11.06 4.44
CA ARG A 65 -17.59 -10.91 4.21
C ARG A 65 -17.16 -9.49 4.59
N GLN A 66 -16.16 -9.39 5.46
CA GLN A 66 -15.56 -8.12 5.85
C GLN A 66 -14.02 -8.18 5.82
N GLY A 67 -13.38 -7.02 5.91
CA GLY A 67 -11.94 -6.91 5.97
C GLY A 67 -11.46 -5.47 5.81
N ASP A 68 -10.15 -5.30 5.80
CA ASP A 68 -9.51 -4.00 5.65
C ASP A 68 -8.78 -3.92 4.32
N SER A 69 -8.78 -2.74 3.72
CA SER A 69 -8.01 -2.44 2.50
C SER A 69 -7.43 -1.03 2.57
N CYS A 70 -6.32 -0.80 1.88
CA CYS A 70 -5.81 0.55 1.67
C CYS A 70 -6.79 1.33 0.78
N ILE A 71 -6.93 2.64 1.03
CA ILE A 71 -7.77 3.53 0.22
C ILE A 71 -7.23 3.62 -1.21
N THR A 72 -5.91 3.70 -1.33
CA THR A 72 -5.19 3.70 -2.60
C THR A 72 -3.77 3.20 -2.38
N GLY A 73 -3.11 2.78 -3.45
CA GLY A 73 -1.74 2.28 -3.39
C GLY A 73 -1.18 1.97 -4.77
N PHE A 74 0.12 1.72 -4.82
CA PHE A 74 0.82 1.30 -6.04
C PHE A 74 1.73 0.11 -5.75
N ALA A 75 2.16 -0.55 -6.83
CA ALA A 75 3.11 -1.66 -6.77
C ALA A 75 4.13 -1.50 -7.91
N MET A 76 5.30 -2.10 -7.74
CA MET A 76 6.35 -2.19 -8.75
C MET A 76 6.40 -3.63 -9.25
N TYR A 77 6.39 -3.81 -10.56
CA TYR A 77 6.55 -5.11 -11.23
C TYR A 77 7.83 -5.10 -12.05
#